data_AF-A0A933BT43-F1
#
_entry.id   AF-A0A933BT43-F1
#
_cell.length_a   1.000
_cell.length_b   1.000
_cell.length_c   1.000
_cell.angle_alpha   90.00
_cell.angle_beta   90.00
_cell.angle_gamma   90.00
#
_symmetry.space_group_name_H-M   'P 1'
#
loop_
_entity.id
_entity.type
_entity.pdbx_description
1 polymer ?
#
loop_
_entity_poly.entity_id
_entity_poly.type
_entity_poly.pdbx_seq_one_letter_code
_entity_poly.pdbx_strand_id
1 'polypeptide(L)'
;MTELRLDVHGISVLLACDHPVVLESLRRDFAYFEAGPADTRPHIRWTLHADGARRIAEPARRAAFHMRDFAVFDEGSTRFVRYEDGALAVYDYGARSGHLYCGDPERLHELSYLAVLSRVGEDLDRRKLHRLHALGFEYKGWAGFILLPSGGGKSTLALELIRSSGLGIVSEDTPILSHQMRARAFPLRWGFAPSVDLSSVPKELIRLFRRKRHG
;
A
#
# COMPACT_ATOMS: atom_id res chain seq x y z
N MET A 1 16.22 -14.02 6.03
CA MET A 1 15.20 -13.03 5.66
C MET A 1 14.19 -12.95 6.77
N THR A 2 13.78 -11.73 7.12
CA THR A 2 12.73 -11.48 8.11
C THR A 2 11.38 -11.43 7.39
N GLU A 3 10.33 -11.85 8.08
CA GLU A 3 8.97 -11.90 7.55
C GLU A 3 8.02 -10.90 8.24
N LEU A 4 7.06 -10.39 7.47
CA LEU A 4 5.91 -9.63 7.95
C LEU A 4 4.65 -10.23 7.34
N ARG A 5 3.69 -10.58 8.19
CA ARG A 5 2.39 -11.13 7.79
C ARG A 5 1.31 -10.11 8.05
N LEU A 6 0.44 -9.95 7.07
CA LEU A 6 -0.70 -9.04 7.13
C LEU A 6 -1.99 -9.80 6.83
N ASP A 7 -3.08 -9.43 7.49
CA ASP A 7 -4.45 -9.80 7.12
C ASP A 7 -5.25 -8.54 6.81
N VAL A 8 -5.52 -8.33 5.53
CA VAL A 8 -6.28 -7.19 5.04
C VAL A 8 -7.69 -7.63 4.69
N HIS A 9 -8.60 -7.58 5.67
CA HIS A 9 -10.00 -7.98 5.53
C HIS A 9 -10.17 -9.40 4.95
N GLY A 10 -9.38 -10.35 5.44
CA GLY A 10 -9.35 -11.75 5.03
C GLY A 10 -8.37 -12.05 3.88
N ILE A 11 -7.61 -11.06 3.40
CA ILE A 11 -6.57 -11.24 2.37
C ILE A 11 -5.23 -11.32 3.08
N SER A 12 -4.69 -12.53 3.18
CA SER A 12 -3.38 -12.76 3.79
C SER A 12 -2.23 -12.40 2.83
N VAL A 13 -1.34 -11.52 3.30
CA VAL A 13 -0.14 -11.08 2.59
C VAL A 13 1.09 -11.49 3.38
N LEU A 14 2.09 -12.03 2.70
CA LEU A 14 3.41 -12.30 3.29
C LEU A 14 4.48 -11.49 2.56
N LEU A 15 5.23 -10.72 3.33
CA LEU A 15 6.39 -9.97 2.89
C LEU A 15 7.65 -10.60 3.50
N ALA A 16 8.62 -10.93 2.66
CA ALA A 16 9.93 -11.42 3.10
C ALA A 16 11.02 -10.46 2.60
N CYS A 17 11.90 -10.00 3.48
CA CYS A 17 12.96 -9.06 3.14
C CYS A 17 14.24 -9.38 3.92
N ASP A 18 15.39 -9.17 3.29
CA ASP A 18 16.70 -9.25 3.93
C ASP A 18 17.13 -7.93 4.59
N HIS A 19 16.52 -6.80 4.20
CA HIS A 19 16.81 -5.48 4.74
C HIS A 19 15.85 -5.10 5.90
N PRO A 20 16.30 -5.12 7.18
CA PRO A 20 15.42 -4.99 8.34
C PRO A 20 14.68 -3.65 8.40
N VAL A 21 15.31 -2.56 7.98
CA VAL A 21 14.71 -1.21 7.99
C VAL A 21 13.52 -1.10 7.02
N VAL A 22 13.60 -1.74 5.84
CA VAL A 22 12.52 -1.71 4.84
C VAL A 22 11.30 -2.44 5.39
N LEU A 23 11.52 -3.62 5.97
CA LEU A 23 10.44 -4.42 6.52
C LEU A 23 9.79 -3.75 7.75
N GLU A 24 10.58 -3.11 8.61
CA GLU A 24 10.05 -2.34 9.74
C GLU A 24 9.26 -1.11 9.28
N SER A 25 9.72 -0.42 8.24
CA SER A 25 8.94 0.67 7.63
C SER A 25 7.59 0.19 7.09
N LEU A 26 7.54 -0.98 6.44
CA LEU A 26 6.30 -1.61 5.97
C LEU A 26 5.42 -2.09 7.12
N ARG A 27 6.00 -2.63 8.20
CA ARG A 27 5.26 -3.00 9.42
C ARG A 27 4.54 -1.79 9.98
N ARG A 28 5.22 -0.65 10.07
CA ARG A 28 4.59 0.60 10.54
C ARG A 28 3.51 1.11 9.59
N ASP A 29 3.67 0.98 8.28
CA ASP A 29 2.63 1.36 7.30
C ASP A 29 1.36 0.55 7.45
N PHE A 30 1.51 -0.76 7.63
CA PHE A 30 0.40 -1.71 7.67
C PHE A 30 0.10 -2.23 9.08
N ALA A 31 0.48 -1.49 10.13
CA ALA A 31 0.38 -1.95 11.51
C ALA A 31 -1.04 -2.37 11.93
N TYR A 32 -2.06 -1.71 11.38
CA TYR A 32 -3.47 -2.08 11.61
C TYR A 32 -3.82 -3.49 11.10
N PHE A 33 -3.09 -3.98 10.11
CA PHE A 33 -3.30 -5.28 9.47
C PHE A 33 -2.28 -6.33 9.90
N GLU A 34 -1.38 -6.04 10.84
CA GLU A 34 -0.36 -7.01 11.26
C GLU A 34 -1.03 -8.26 11.83
N ALA A 35 -0.63 -9.42 11.31
CA ALA A 35 -1.19 -10.70 11.67
C ALA A 35 -0.10 -11.61 12.25
N GLY A 36 -0.52 -12.50 13.15
CA GLY A 36 0.36 -13.51 13.72
C GLY A 36 0.79 -14.59 12.71
N PRO A 37 1.60 -15.56 13.16
CA PRO A 37 1.90 -16.76 12.39
C PRO A 37 0.60 -17.47 11.97
N ALA A 38 0.60 -18.03 10.76
CA ALA A 38 -0.52 -18.81 10.25
C ALA A 38 0.00 -19.98 9.40
N ASP A 39 -0.61 -21.15 9.57
CA ASP A 39 -0.22 -22.38 8.88
C ASP A 39 -0.71 -22.44 7.42
N THR A 40 -1.61 -21.53 7.04
CA THR A 40 -2.14 -21.46 5.68
C THR A 40 -1.21 -20.72 4.74
N ARG A 41 -1.13 -21.17 3.48
CA ARG A 41 -0.44 -20.45 2.40
C ARG A 41 -1.04 -19.03 2.26
N PRO A 42 -0.21 -17.97 2.17
CA PRO A 42 -0.71 -16.62 1.99
C PRO A 42 -1.36 -16.44 0.61
N HIS A 43 -2.37 -15.57 0.52
CA HIS A 43 -2.99 -15.22 -0.76
C HIS A 43 -2.04 -14.45 -1.68
N ILE A 44 -1.18 -13.61 -1.11
CA ILE A 44 -0.21 -12.79 -1.84
C ILE A 44 1.15 -12.94 -1.16
N ARG A 45 2.20 -13.21 -1.93
CA ARG A 45 3.58 -13.22 -1.45
C ARG A 45 4.45 -12.21 -2.20
N TRP A 46 5.24 -11.44 -1.47
CA TRP A 46 6.32 -10.64 -2.05
C TRP A 46 7.64 -10.95 -1.35
N THR A 47 8.70 -11.12 -2.14
CA THR A 47 10.08 -11.17 -1.65
C THR A 47 10.82 -9.93 -2.13
N LEU A 48 11.43 -9.22 -1.19
CA LEU A 48 12.04 -7.91 -1.41
C LEU A 48 13.55 -8.05 -1.32
N HIS A 49 14.27 -7.54 -2.31
CA HIS A 49 15.71 -7.69 -2.47
C HIS A 49 16.37 -6.31 -2.60
N ALA A 50 17.21 -5.98 -1.62
CA ALA A 50 17.89 -4.68 -1.55
C ALA A 50 19.21 -4.61 -2.34
N ASP A 51 19.64 -5.73 -2.95
CA ASP A 51 20.85 -5.80 -3.78
C ASP A 51 20.62 -5.38 -5.25
N GLY A 52 19.35 -5.11 -5.62
CA GLY A 52 18.94 -4.63 -6.93
C GLY A 52 18.83 -5.73 -8.00
N ALA A 53 18.41 -5.35 -9.21
CA ALA A 53 18.04 -6.31 -10.27
C ALA A 53 19.24 -6.85 -11.08
N ARG A 54 20.48 -6.69 -10.60
CA ARG A 54 21.73 -6.81 -11.41
C ARG A 54 21.93 -8.16 -12.13
N ARG A 55 21.18 -9.20 -11.78
CA ARG A 55 21.32 -10.56 -12.33
C ARG A 55 20.09 -11.06 -13.09
N ILE A 56 19.09 -10.22 -13.34
CA ILE A 56 17.83 -10.67 -13.95
C ILE A 56 17.84 -10.30 -15.44
N ALA A 57 17.78 -11.34 -16.27
CA ALA A 57 17.73 -11.21 -17.72
C ALA A 57 16.54 -10.34 -18.15
N GLU A 58 16.71 -9.59 -19.23
CA GLU A 58 15.62 -8.83 -19.83
C GLU A 58 14.56 -9.78 -20.39
N PRO A 59 13.26 -9.45 -20.23
CA PRO A 59 12.21 -10.19 -20.90
C PRO A 59 12.50 -10.20 -22.42
N ALA A 60 12.48 -11.39 -23.03
CA ALA A 60 12.78 -11.53 -24.46
C ALA A 60 11.68 -10.93 -25.38
N ARG A 61 10.58 -10.45 -24.79
CA ARG A 61 9.40 -9.92 -25.50
C ARG A 61 9.41 -8.40 -25.53
N ARG A 62 8.72 -7.82 -26.52
CA ARG A 62 8.40 -6.39 -26.55
C ARG A 62 7.54 -6.04 -25.34
N ALA A 63 7.71 -4.81 -24.83
CA ALA A 63 6.88 -4.31 -23.75
C ALA A 63 5.41 -4.30 -24.15
N ALA A 64 4.55 -4.74 -23.22
CA ALA A 64 3.11 -4.63 -23.34
C ALA A 64 2.67 -3.16 -23.34
N PHE A 65 3.34 -2.30 -22.56
CA PHE A 65 3.20 -0.86 -22.65
C PHE A 65 4.39 -0.12 -22.02
N HIS A 66 4.56 1.14 -22.41
CA HIS A 66 5.55 2.06 -21.87
C HIS A 66 4.85 3.28 -21.26
N MET A 67 5.30 3.65 -20.06
CA MET A 67 5.02 4.93 -19.43
C MET A 67 6.33 5.70 -19.28
N ARG A 68 6.25 6.97 -18.93
CA ARG A 68 7.42 7.85 -18.80
C ARG A 68 8.51 7.26 -17.89
N ASP A 69 8.16 6.53 -16.83
CA ASP A 69 9.13 6.11 -15.80
C ASP A 69 9.27 4.60 -15.67
N PHE A 70 8.52 3.82 -16.46
CA PHE A 70 8.56 2.36 -16.40
C PHE A 70 8.03 1.70 -17.68
N ALA A 71 8.52 0.50 -17.95
CA ALA A 71 8.03 -0.38 -19.00
C ALA A 71 7.46 -1.66 -18.39
N VAL A 72 6.37 -2.16 -18.96
CA VAL A 72 5.71 -3.39 -18.52
C VAL A 72 5.83 -4.46 -19.60
N PHE A 73 6.17 -5.67 -19.19
CA PHE A 73 6.28 -6.84 -20.05
C PHE A 73 5.46 -7.97 -19.46
N ASP A 74 4.70 -8.67 -20.29
CA ASP A 74 3.89 -9.82 -19.88
C ASP A 74 4.37 -11.08 -20.59
N GLU A 75 4.57 -12.15 -19.82
CA GLU A 75 4.96 -13.47 -20.30
C GLU A 75 4.15 -14.55 -19.55
N GLY A 76 3.12 -15.07 -20.23
CA GLY A 76 2.19 -16.02 -19.62
C GLY A 76 1.47 -15.40 -18.43
N SER A 77 1.61 -16.01 -17.25
CA SER A 77 1.07 -15.48 -15.99
C SER A 77 2.00 -14.47 -15.30
N THR A 78 3.18 -14.20 -15.85
CA THR A 78 4.19 -13.37 -15.20
C THR A 78 4.23 -11.97 -15.80
N ARG A 79 4.19 -10.95 -14.94
CA ARG A 79 4.40 -9.55 -15.31
C ARG A 79 5.71 -9.04 -14.77
N PHE A 80 6.46 -8.37 -15.63
CA PHE A 80 7.66 -7.63 -15.30
C PHE A 80 7.36 -6.12 -15.39
N VAL A 81 7.72 -5.36 -14.37
CA VAL A 81 7.69 -3.89 -14.38
C VAL A 81 9.09 -3.39 -14.15
N ARG A 82 9.72 -2.84 -15.19
CA ARG A 82 11.06 -2.28 -15.13
C ARG A 82 10.98 -0.78 -15.03
N TYR A 83 11.54 -0.23 -13.97
CA TYR A 83 11.58 1.21 -13.71
C TYR A 83 12.87 1.80 -14.27
N GLU A 84 12.83 3.08 -14.66
CA GLU A 84 14.01 3.78 -15.20
C GLU A 84 15.17 3.91 -14.19
N ASP A 85 14.87 3.86 -12.89
CA ASP A 85 15.89 3.88 -11.81
C ASP A 85 16.58 2.51 -11.61
N GLY A 86 16.31 1.54 -12.47
CA GLY A 86 16.89 0.19 -12.41
C GLY A 86 16.17 -0.75 -11.44
N ALA A 87 15.08 -0.32 -10.79
CA ALA A 87 14.24 -1.22 -10.02
C ALA A 87 13.45 -2.18 -10.94
N LEU A 88 13.13 -3.36 -10.42
CA LEU A 88 12.36 -4.38 -11.13
C LEU A 88 11.32 -5.02 -10.20
N ALA A 89 10.08 -5.06 -10.66
CA ALA A 89 9.05 -5.92 -10.08
C ALA A 89 8.77 -7.10 -11.00
N VAL A 90 8.70 -8.31 -10.46
CA VAL A 90 8.29 -9.51 -11.19
C VAL A 90 7.17 -10.16 -10.40
N TYR A 91 6.00 -10.37 -11.00
CA TYR A 91 4.85 -10.97 -10.31
C TYR A 91 4.20 -12.04 -11.17
N ASP A 92 4.11 -13.26 -10.64
CA ASP A 92 3.37 -14.36 -11.25
C ASP A 92 1.95 -14.38 -10.68
N TYR A 93 0.96 -14.10 -11.53
CA TYR A 93 -0.46 -14.08 -11.20
C TYR A 93 -1.03 -15.49 -10.94
N GLY A 94 -0.44 -16.53 -11.53
CA GLY A 94 -0.83 -17.92 -11.30
C GLY A 94 -0.35 -18.41 -9.93
N ALA A 95 0.93 -18.17 -9.61
CA ALA A 95 1.50 -18.53 -8.31
C ALA A 95 1.11 -17.54 -7.17
N ARG A 96 0.62 -16.35 -7.54
CA ARG A 96 0.28 -15.21 -6.67
C ARG A 96 1.46 -14.76 -5.80
N SER A 97 2.63 -14.79 -6.39
CA SER A 97 3.90 -14.46 -5.75
C SER A 97 4.75 -13.58 -6.65
N GLY A 98 5.49 -12.66 -6.05
CA GLY A 98 6.42 -11.83 -6.80
C GLY A 98 7.67 -11.45 -6.04
N HIS A 99 8.56 -10.80 -6.77
CA HIS A 99 9.84 -10.31 -6.31
C HIS A 99 9.97 -8.83 -6.67
N LEU A 100 10.54 -8.06 -5.75
CA LEU A 100 10.91 -6.66 -5.97
C LEU A 100 12.40 -6.50 -5.73
N TYR A 101 13.08 -5.91 -6.70
CA TYR A 101 14.51 -5.67 -6.68
C TYR A 101 14.78 -4.19 -6.79
N CYS A 102 15.47 -3.60 -5.83
CA CYS A 102 15.91 -2.21 -5.89
C CYS A 102 17.12 -1.99 -4.97
N GLY A 103 18.17 -1.35 -5.49
CA GLY A 103 19.39 -1.09 -4.72
C GLY A 103 19.27 0.04 -3.69
N ASP A 104 18.21 0.86 -3.78
CA ASP A 104 17.91 1.93 -2.85
C ASP A 104 16.81 1.47 -1.86
N PRO A 105 17.10 1.36 -0.55
CA PRO A 105 16.13 0.93 0.45
C PRO A 105 14.87 1.81 0.55
N GLU A 106 14.99 3.13 0.38
CA GLU A 106 13.82 4.03 0.45
C GLU A 106 12.89 3.77 -0.74
N ARG A 107 13.47 3.62 -1.93
CA ARG A 107 12.73 3.27 -3.14
C ARG A 107 12.14 1.86 -3.07
N LEU A 108 12.88 0.89 -2.52
CA LEU A 108 12.37 -0.47 -2.29
C LEU A 108 11.15 -0.45 -1.36
N HIS A 109 11.21 0.34 -0.27
CA HIS A 109 10.08 0.54 0.63
C HIS A 109 8.86 1.11 -0.11
N GLU A 110 9.03 2.20 -0.87
CA GLU A 110 7.94 2.80 -1.66
C GLU A 110 7.32 1.80 -2.64
N LEU A 111 8.15 1.11 -3.43
CA LEU A 111 7.67 0.13 -4.40
C LEU A 111 6.96 -1.06 -3.73
N SER A 112 7.46 -1.51 -2.58
CA SER A 112 6.84 -2.59 -1.80
C SER A 112 5.49 -2.18 -1.24
N TYR A 113 5.40 -0.96 -0.71
CA TYR A 113 4.14 -0.37 -0.24
C TYR A 113 3.10 -0.33 -1.38
N LEU A 114 3.48 0.18 -2.55
CA LEU A 114 2.60 0.24 -3.73
C LEU A 114 2.22 -1.15 -4.25
N ALA A 115 3.15 -2.10 -4.23
CA ALA A 115 2.90 -3.47 -4.67
C ALA A 115 1.87 -4.18 -3.78
N VAL A 116 1.97 -4.02 -2.45
CA VAL A 116 0.96 -4.52 -1.51
C VAL A 116 -0.40 -3.91 -1.81
N LEU A 117 -0.48 -2.57 -1.88
CA LEU A 117 -1.74 -1.87 -2.15
C LEU A 117 -2.38 -2.25 -3.49
N SER A 118 -1.56 -2.49 -4.52
CA SER A 118 -2.02 -2.92 -5.84
C SER A 118 -2.66 -4.31 -5.79
N ARG A 119 -1.96 -5.30 -5.21
CA ARG A 119 -2.44 -6.69 -5.19
C ARG A 119 -3.61 -6.89 -4.23
N VAL A 120 -3.54 -6.27 -3.04
CA VAL A 120 -4.64 -6.29 -2.08
C VAL A 120 -5.86 -5.60 -2.66
N GLY A 121 -5.69 -4.46 -3.33
CA GLY A 121 -6.80 -3.75 -3.98
C GLY A 121 -7.56 -4.60 -4.98
N GLU A 122 -6.84 -5.31 -5.86
CA GLU A 122 -7.45 -6.20 -6.85
C GLU A 122 -8.24 -7.34 -6.17
N ASP A 123 -7.68 -7.95 -5.13
CA ASP A 123 -8.35 -9.02 -4.39
C ASP A 123 -9.58 -8.53 -3.60
N LEU A 124 -9.51 -7.32 -3.03
CA LEU A 124 -10.63 -6.67 -2.36
C LEU A 124 -11.79 -6.45 -3.34
N ASP A 125 -11.50 -5.93 -4.53
CA ASP A 125 -12.50 -5.71 -5.57
C ASP A 125 -13.17 -7.04 -6.01
N ARG A 126 -12.39 -8.11 -6.18
CA ARG A 126 -12.92 -9.46 -6.46
C ARG A 126 -13.83 -9.98 -5.34
N ARG A 127 -13.60 -9.57 -4.10
CA ARG A 127 -14.44 -9.88 -2.92
C ARG A 127 -15.58 -8.90 -2.71
N LYS A 128 -15.82 -7.98 -3.65
CA LYS A 128 -16.85 -6.93 -3.56
C LYS A 128 -16.65 -6.02 -2.34
N LEU A 129 -15.38 -5.73 -2.02
CA LEU A 129 -14.93 -4.77 -1.03
C LEU A 129 -14.25 -3.64 -1.78
N HIS A 130 -14.99 -2.57 -2.08
CA HIS A 130 -14.50 -1.50 -2.95
C HIS A 130 -13.89 -0.38 -2.15
N ARG A 131 -12.65 0.01 -2.49
CA ARG A 131 -12.01 1.19 -1.92
C ARG A 131 -12.60 2.45 -2.55
N LEU A 132 -12.98 3.42 -1.71
CA LEU A 132 -13.50 4.70 -2.15
C LEU A 132 -12.42 5.76 -1.94
N HIS A 133 -12.22 6.66 -2.93
CA HIS A 133 -11.40 7.85 -2.72
C HIS A 133 -12.20 8.88 -1.92
N ALA A 134 -12.21 8.73 -0.59
CA ALA A 134 -13.08 9.48 0.31
C ALA A 134 -12.50 9.57 1.72
N LEU A 135 -12.98 10.55 2.48
CA LEU A 135 -12.90 10.48 3.95
C LEU A 135 -14.08 9.68 4.46
N GLY A 136 -13.84 8.59 5.19
CA GLY A 136 -14.87 7.80 5.86
C GLY A 136 -14.95 8.14 7.35
N PHE A 137 -16.15 8.40 7.86
CA PHE A 137 -16.41 8.66 9.27
C PHE A 137 -17.60 7.83 9.79
N GLU A 138 -17.68 7.67 11.10
CA GLU A 138 -18.79 7.01 11.78
C GLU A 138 -19.44 7.97 12.77
N TYR A 139 -20.78 7.97 12.81
CA TYR A 139 -21.58 8.66 13.81
C TYR A 139 -22.76 7.79 14.24
N LYS A 140 -22.84 7.45 15.53
CA LYS A 140 -23.95 6.66 16.11
C LYS A 140 -24.26 5.36 15.32
N GLY A 141 -23.23 4.62 14.92
CA GLY A 141 -23.37 3.37 14.15
C GLY A 141 -23.64 3.55 12.65
N TRP A 142 -23.72 4.79 12.16
CA TRP A 142 -23.83 5.09 10.73
C TRP A 142 -22.50 5.52 10.16
N ALA A 143 -22.14 4.97 9.00
CA ALA A 143 -20.98 5.42 8.25
C ALA A 143 -21.38 6.52 7.25
N GLY A 144 -20.55 7.56 7.15
CA GLY A 144 -20.64 8.61 6.15
C GLY A 144 -19.34 8.72 5.35
N PHE A 145 -19.45 9.19 4.10
CA PHE A 145 -18.32 9.37 3.20
C PHE A 145 -18.32 10.78 2.63
N ILE A 146 -17.15 11.42 2.63
CA ILE A 146 -16.95 12.75 2.06
C ILE A 146 -16.01 12.62 0.87
N LEU A 147 -16.55 12.84 -0.32
CA LEU A 147 -15.83 12.74 -1.58
C LEU A 147 -15.46 14.15 -2.04
N LEU A 148 -14.19 14.49 -1.89
CA LEU A 148 -13.60 15.74 -2.36
C LEU A 148 -12.39 15.39 -3.24
N PRO A 149 -12.09 16.22 -4.27
CA PRO A 149 -10.91 16.03 -5.10
C PRO A 149 -9.62 16.04 -4.25
N SER A 150 -8.51 15.58 -4.83
CA SER A 150 -7.20 15.76 -4.20
C SER A 150 -6.94 17.25 -3.94
N GLY A 151 -6.39 17.58 -2.77
CA GLY A 151 -6.24 18.97 -2.31
C GLY A 151 -7.54 19.64 -1.84
N GLY A 152 -8.70 18.99 -1.93
CA GLY A 152 -9.99 19.54 -1.52
C GLY A 152 -10.23 19.64 0.00
N GLY A 153 -9.21 19.42 0.84
CA GLY A 153 -9.31 19.58 2.29
C GLY A 153 -9.82 18.36 3.08
N LYS A 154 -9.84 17.15 2.49
CA LYS A 154 -10.27 15.91 3.19
C LYS A 154 -9.52 15.72 4.52
N SER A 155 -8.20 15.78 4.49
CA SER A 155 -7.37 15.53 5.67
C SER A 155 -7.55 16.63 6.73
N THR A 156 -7.72 17.89 6.32
CA THR A 156 -8.05 19.00 7.23
C THR A 156 -9.39 18.76 7.92
N LEU A 157 -10.42 18.38 7.15
CA LEU A 157 -11.74 18.06 7.71
C LEU A 157 -11.67 16.85 8.65
N ALA A 158 -10.88 15.82 8.31
CA ALA A 158 -10.69 14.66 9.16
C ALA A 158 -10.11 15.05 10.53
N LEU A 159 -9.15 15.98 10.58
CA LEU A 159 -8.60 16.50 11.84
C LEU A 159 -9.65 17.24 12.68
N GLU A 160 -10.51 18.04 12.06
CA GLU A 160 -11.59 18.72 12.78
C GLU A 160 -12.68 17.75 13.28
N LEU A 161 -13.01 16.73 12.49
CA LEU A 161 -13.98 15.71 12.89
C LEU A 161 -13.48 14.90 14.10
N ILE A 162 -12.17 14.59 14.18
CA ILE A 162 -11.58 13.89 15.34
C ILE A 162 -11.74 14.69 16.64
N ARG A 163 -11.77 16.03 16.56
CA ARG A 163 -11.96 16.90 17.74
C ARG A 163 -13.40 16.91 18.24
N SER A 164 -14.35 16.45 17.43
CA SER A 164 -15.77 16.47 17.77
C SER A 164 -16.17 15.20 18.52
N SER A 165 -16.92 15.35 19.61
CA SER A 165 -17.37 14.19 20.39
C SER A 165 -18.42 13.36 19.63
N GLY A 166 -18.29 12.03 19.70
CA GLY A 166 -19.24 11.09 19.09
C GLY A 166 -19.01 10.77 17.61
N LEU A 167 -17.99 11.38 16.98
CA LEU A 167 -17.54 11.04 15.63
C LEU A 167 -16.28 10.17 15.69
N GLY A 168 -16.25 9.11 14.88
CA GLY A 168 -15.07 8.29 14.65
C GLY A 168 -14.57 8.43 13.21
N ILE A 169 -13.27 8.25 12.98
CA ILE A 169 -12.73 8.13 11.63
C ILE A 169 -12.63 6.66 11.26
N VAL A 170 -13.28 6.28 10.16
CA VAL A 170 -13.19 4.93 9.59
C VAL A 170 -11.89 4.80 8.80
N SER A 171 -11.63 5.74 7.89
CA SER A 171 -10.38 5.80 7.14
C SER A 171 -10.21 7.16 6.48
N GLU A 172 -8.98 7.63 6.44
CA GLU A 172 -8.59 8.75 5.60
C GLU A 172 -8.24 8.22 4.20
N ASP A 173 -8.66 8.97 3.17
CA ASP A 173 -8.47 8.75 1.73
C ASP A 173 -9.04 7.47 1.09
N THR A 174 -9.06 6.32 1.78
CA THR A 174 -9.35 5.01 1.16
C THR A 174 -10.28 4.07 1.93
N PRO A 175 -11.38 4.52 2.56
CA PRO A 175 -12.30 3.61 3.25
C PRO A 175 -12.88 2.56 2.29
N ILE A 176 -13.26 1.40 2.84
CA ILE A 176 -13.84 0.30 2.07
C ILE A 176 -15.35 0.28 2.24
N LEU A 177 -16.08 0.10 1.15
CA LEU A 177 -17.51 -0.18 1.13
C LEU A 177 -17.76 -1.60 0.60
N SER A 178 -18.46 -2.42 1.40
CA SER A 178 -18.87 -3.76 0.96
C SER A 178 -20.18 -3.73 0.17
N HIS A 179 -20.43 -4.78 -0.61
CA HIS A 179 -21.71 -4.95 -1.31
C HIS A 179 -22.94 -5.04 -0.40
N GLN A 180 -22.77 -5.29 0.89
CA GLN A 180 -23.84 -5.24 1.89
C GLN A 180 -23.97 -3.86 2.55
N MET A 181 -23.41 -2.81 1.94
CA MET A 181 -23.44 -1.43 2.44
C MET A 181 -22.78 -1.27 3.82
N ARG A 182 -21.75 -2.09 4.12
CA ARG A 182 -20.96 -1.96 5.34
C ARG A 182 -19.65 -1.25 5.06
N ALA A 183 -19.37 -0.20 5.81
CA ALA A 183 -18.07 0.45 5.80
C ALA A 183 -17.04 -0.40 6.55
N ARG A 184 -15.80 -0.42 6.05
CA ARG A 184 -14.65 -1.04 6.72
C ARG A 184 -13.47 -0.08 6.68
N ALA A 185 -12.73 -0.04 7.79
CA ALA A 185 -11.53 0.76 7.90
C ALA A 185 -10.45 0.24 6.94
N PHE A 186 -9.73 1.15 6.28
CA PHE A 186 -8.50 0.81 5.58
C PHE A 186 -7.42 1.83 5.93
N PRO A 187 -7.02 1.89 7.21
CA PRO A 187 -6.32 3.04 7.75
C PRO A 187 -4.87 3.03 7.29
N LEU A 188 -4.60 3.72 6.19
CA LEU A 188 -3.26 4.06 5.75
C LEU A 188 -2.75 5.27 6.55
N ARG A 189 -1.43 5.46 6.55
CA ARG A 189 -0.79 6.60 7.22
C ARG A 189 -1.19 7.91 6.55
N TRP A 190 -1.49 8.92 7.37
CA TRP A 190 -1.89 10.23 6.91
C TRP A 190 -0.68 10.97 6.33
N GLY A 191 -0.82 11.46 5.10
CA GLY A 191 0.20 12.26 4.44
C GLY A 191 -0.04 13.75 4.67
N PHE A 192 0.98 14.47 5.13
CA PHE A 192 0.93 15.92 5.29
C PHE A 192 2.01 16.58 4.43
N ALA A 193 1.69 17.74 3.86
CA ALA A 193 2.68 18.54 3.16
C ALA A 193 3.73 19.08 4.16
N PRO A 194 4.99 19.32 3.74
CA PRO A 194 6.04 19.83 4.63
C PRO A 194 5.72 21.18 5.29
N SER A 195 4.78 21.95 4.72
CA SER A 195 4.35 23.24 5.23
C SER A 195 3.30 23.17 6.35
N VAL A 196 2.74 21.99 6.64
CA VAL A 196 1.73 21.81 7.69
C VAL A 196 2.40 21.86 9.06
N ASP A 197 1.83 22.65 9.98
CA ASP A 197 2.27 22.65 11.38
C ASP A 197 1.83 21.36 12.08
N LEU A 198 2.81 20.51 12.40
CA LEU A 198 2.63 19.26 13.13
C LEU A 198 3.19 19.33 14.57
N SER A 199 3.39 20.53 15.11
CA SER A 199 3.97 20.73 16.46
C SER A 199 3.18 20.05 17.59
N SER A 200 1.88 19.83 17.38
CA SER A 200 1.00 19.12 18.31
C SER A 200 1.04 17.59 18.20
N VAL A 201 1.69 17.06 17.15
CA VAL A 201 1.85 15.60 16.94
C VAL A 201 3.16 15.15 17.58
N PRO A 202 3.16 14.10 18.42
CA PRO A 202 4.38 13.54 18.99
C PRO A 202 5.41 13.21 17.89
N LYS A 203 6.66 13.68 18.06
CA LYS A 203 7.69 13.61 17.02
C LYS A 203 7.99 12.19 16.56
N GLU A 204 7.87 11.22 17.47
CA GLU A 204 8.04 9.79 17.21
C GLU A 204 6.98 9.19 16.26
N LEU A 205 5.84 9.87 16.08
CA LEU A 205 4.79 9.50 15.14
C LEU A 205 4.98 10.14 13.76
N ILE A 206 5.91 11.10 13.63
CA ILE A 206 6.20 11.82 12.40
C ILE A 206 7.40 11.17 11.70
N ARG A 207 7.29 10.93 10.40
CA ARG A 207 8.41 10.48 9.57
C ARG A 207 8.33 11.05 8.17
N LEU A 208 9.49 11.19 7.53
CA LEU A 208 9.56 11.54 6.12
C LEU A 208 9.27 10.30 5.27
N PHE A 209 8.31 10.42 4.36
CA PHE A 209 8.06 9.42 3.31
C PHE A 209 8.43 10.04 1.96
N ARG A 210 9.58 9.63 1.41
CA ARG A 210 10.04 10.16 0.11
C ARG A 210 9.34 9.41 -1.02
N ARG A 211 8.57 10.15 -1.83
CA ARG A 211 7.95 9.65 -3.06
C ARG A 211 8.73 10.12 -4.27
N LYS A 212 8.88 9.26 -5.28
CA LYS A 212 9.56 9.64 -6.54
C LYS A 212 8.76 10.68 -7.34
N ARG A 213 7.42 10.60 -7.32
CA ARG A 213 6.49 11.61 -7.86
C ARG A 213 5.24 11.73 -6.98
N HIS A 214 4.69 12.94 -6.91
CA HIS A 214 3.51 13.44 -6.21
C HIS A 214 2.73 12.47 -5.27
N GLY A 215 2.50 12.92 -4.04
CA GLY A 215 1.16 12.82 -3.45
C GLY A 215 0.26 13.91 -4.03
#